data_AF-A0A3C0SZL7-F1
#
_entry.id   AF-A0A3C0SZL7-F1
#
_cell.length_a   1.000
_cell.length_b   1.000
_cell.length_c   1.000
_cell.angle_alpha   90.00
_cell.angle_beta   90.00
_cell.angle_gamma   90.00
#
_symmetry.space_group_name_H-M   'P 1'
#
loop_
_entity.id
_entity.type
_entity.pdbx_description
1 polymer ?
#
loop_
_entity_poly.entity_id
_entity_poly.type
_entity_poly.pdbx_seq_one_letter_code
_entity_poly.pdbx_strand_id
1 'polypeptide(L)' 'MSVLSIRLNKEEENILNKLSAYFEKDKSTLVKQSLREFYEDYLDRIEIEEFEEREAEGETNFVSFDEILEEL' A
#
# COMPACT_ATOMS: atom_id res chain seq x y z
N MET A 1 -12.61 5.08 -20.21
CA MET A 1 -11.63 3.98 -20.10
C MET A 1 -10.33 4.50 -20.67
N SER A 2 -9.33 4.76 -19.83
CA SER A 2 -8.04 5.30 -20.28
C SER A 2 -7.11 4.16 -20.68
N VAL A 3 -6.38 4.32 -21.78
CA VAL A 3 -5.41 3.34 -22.26
C VAL A 3 -4.01 3.84 -21.91
N LEU A 4 -3.25 3.02 -21.18
CA LEU A 4 -1.86 3.27 -20.84
C LEU A 4 -1.02 2.14 -21.42
N SER A 5 -0.04 2.48 -22.26
CA SER A 5 0.89 1.51 -22.84
C SER A 5 2.15 1.44 -21.99
N ILE A 6 2.41 0.27 -21.40
CA ILE A 6 3.59 0.01 -20.58
C ILE A 6 4.46 -0.99 -21.34
N ARG A 7 5.77 -0.73 -21.43
CA ARG A 7 6.74 -1.68 -22.00
C ARG A 7 7.38 -2.46 -20.87
N LEU A 8 7.20 -3.78 -20.90
CA LEU A 8 7.84 -4.70 -19.97
C LEU A 8 9.09 -5.32 -20.60
N ASN A 9 10.07 -5.66 -19.77
CA ASN A 9 11.14 -6.56 -20.17
C ASN A 9 10.64 -8.02 -20.18
N LYS A 10 11.49 -8.95 -20.65
CA LYS A 10 11.11 -10.37 -20.77
C LYS A 10 10.81 -11.04 -19.42
N GLU A 11 11.52 -10.63 -18.36
CA GLU A 11 11.36 -11.20 -17.03
C GLU A 11 10.06 -10.71 -16.39
N GLU A 12 9.80 -9.41 -16.43
CA GLU A 12 8.57 -8.77 -15.98
C GLU A 12 7.34 -9.34 -16.69
N GLU A 13 7.42 -9.56 -18.01
CA GLU A 13 6.34 -10.19 -18.76
C GLU A 13 6.07 -11.62 -18.29
N ASN A 14 7.12 -12.41 -18.02
CA ASN A 14 6.97 -13.77 -17.52
C ASN A 14 6.34 -13.79 -16.11
N ILE A 15 6.76 -12.87 -15.24
CA ILE A 15 6.16 -12.70 -13.91
C ILE A 15 4.67 -12.35 -14.04
N LEU A 16 4.33 -11.36 -14.86
CA LEU A 16 2.94 -10.92 -15.05
C LEU A 16 2.07 -12.02 -15.65
N ASN A 17 2.60 -12.81 -16.58
CA ASN A 17 1.90 -13.98 -17.14
C ASN A 17 1.60 -15.03 -16.07
N LYS A 18 2.58 -15.35 -15.21
CA LYS A 18 2.40 -16.31 -14.11
C LYS A 18 1.37 -15.81 -13.10
N LEU A 19 1.43 -14.54 -12.72
CA LEU A 19 0.47 -13.94 -11.80
C LEU A 19 -0.94 -13.91 -12.40
N SER A 20 -1.07 -13.54 -13.67
CA SER A 20 -2.35 -13.54 -14.39
C SER A 20 -2.97 -14.95 -14.44
N ALA A 21 -2.16 -15.98 -14.68
CA ALA A 21 -2.62 -17.37 -14.67
C ALA A 21 -3.00 -17.86 -13.26
N TYR A 22 -2.22 -17.52 -12.24
CA TYR A 22 -2.47 -17.95 -10.86
C TYR A 22 -3.71 -17.30 -10.24
N PHE A 23 -3.89 -16.00 -10.48
CA PHE A 23 -5.01 -15.24 -9.92
C PHE A 23 -6.25 -15.24 -10.82
N GLU A 24 -6.19 -15.86 -12.00
CA GLU A 24 -7.26 -15.87 -13.02
C GLU A 24 -7.80 -14.46 -13.33
N LYS A 25 -6.91 -13.46 -13.30
CA LYS A 25 -7.25 -12.06 -13.53
C LYS A 25 -6.52 -11.53 -14.76
N ASP A 26 -7.16 -10.59 -15.44
CA ASP A 26 -6.51 -9.84 -16.52
C ASP A 26 -5.27 -9.11 -16.02
N LYS A 27 -4.23 -9.08 -16.85
CA LYS A 27 -2.97 -8.35 -16.59
C LYS A 27 -3.22 -6.90 -16.17
N SER A 28 -4.17 -6.23 -16.83
CA SER A 28 -4.51 -4.83 -16.54
C SER A 28 -5.14 -4.66 -15.15
N THR A 29 -5.92 -5.63 -14.70
CA THR A 29 -6.52 -5.64 -13.36
C THR A 29 -5.45 -5.85 -12.30
N LEU A 30 -4.50 -6.77 -12.53
CA LEU A 30 -3.38 -6.98 -11.62
C LEU A 30 -2.50 -5.74 -11.50
N VAL A 31 -2.13 -5.12 -12.63
CA VAL A 31 -1.31 -3.90 -12.62
C VAL A 31 -2.01 -2.77 -11.86
N LYS A 32 -3.32 -2.58 -12.05
CA LYS A 32 -4.08 -1.55 -11.31
C LYS A 32 -4.15 -1.86 -9.81
N GLN A 33 -4.34 -3.12 -9.44
CA GLN A 33 -4.40 -3.54 -8.05
C GLN A 33 -3.05 -3.28 -7.38
N SER A 34 -1.95 -3.72 -7.98
CA SER A 34 -0.61 -3.48 -7.43
C SER A 34 -0.29 -1.98 -7.33
N LEU A 35 -0.65 -1.17 -8.33
CA LEU A 35 -0.46 0.28 -8.25
C LEU A 35 -1.20 0.91 -7.06
N ARG A 36 -2.39 0.40 -6.75
CA ARG A 36 -3.15 0.87 -5.60
C ARG A 36 -2.51 0.44 -4.29
N GLU A 37 -2.10 -0.83 -4.19
CA GLU A 37 -1.37 -1.37 -3.03
C GLU A 37 -0.09 -0.56 -2.77
N PHE A 38 0.72 -0.31 -3.80
CA PHE A 38 1.92 0.53 -3.66
C PHE A 38 1.64 1.97 -3.23
N TYR A 39 0.48 2.52 -3.61
CA TYR A 39 0.09 3.86 -3.18
C TYR A 39 -0.38 3.87 -1.73
N GLU A 40 -1.12 2.85 -1.30
CA GLU A 40 -1.52 2.66 0.11
C GLU A 40 -0.27 2.51 0.99
N ASP A 41 0.69 1.65 0.60
CA ASP A 41 1.97 1.49 1.30
C ASP A 41 2.77 2.81 1.42
N TYR A 42 2.72 3.65 0.37
CA TYR A 42 3.37 4.96 0.38
C TYR A 42 2.72 5.93 1.38
N LEU A 43 1.38 5.95 1.44
CA LEU A 43 0.65 6.79 2.41
C LEU A 43 0.89 6.31 3.83
N ASP A 44 0.83 5.00 4.07
CA ASP A 44 1.08 4.41 5.38
C ASP A 44 2.49 4.76 5.87
N ARG A 45 3.47 4.72 4.97
CA ARG A 45 4.84 5.12 5.29
C ARG A 45 4.94 6.60 5.70
N ILE A 46 4.22 7.50 5.03
CA ILE A 46 4.21 8.92 5.42
C ILE A 46 3.66 9.07 6.84
N GLU A 47 2.53 8.43 7.15
CA GLU A 47 1.94 8.53 8.49
C GLU A 47 2.89 7.98 9.57
N ILE A 48 3.62 6.89 9.28
CA ILE A 48 4.64 6.35 10.18
C ILE A 48 5.77 7.36 10.38
N GLU A 49 6.30 7.94 9.31
CA GLU A 49 7.37 8.95 9.39
C GLU A 49 6.90 10.18 10.19
N GLU A 50 5.68 10.67 9.95
CA GLU A 50 5.08 11.78 10.72
C GLU A 50 4.84 11.43 12.20
N PHE A 51 4.47 10.18 12.49
CA PHE A 51 4.35 9.71 13.88
C PHE A 51 5.71 9.63 14.58
N GLU A 52 6.72 9.07 13.92
CA GLU A 52 8.09 8.97 14.47
C GLU A 52 8.68 10.36 14.76
N GLU A 53 8.43 11.35 13.89
CA GLU A 53 8.81 12.74 14.14
C GLU A 53 8.10 13.33 15.37
N ARG A 54 6.77 13.18 15.48
CA ARG A 54 6.00 13.64 16.66
C ARG A 54 6.45 12.94 17.95
N GLU A 55 6.77 11.66 17.89
CA GLU A 55 7.28 10.90 19.04
C GLU A 55 8.66 11.40 19.47
N ALA A 56 9.56 11.68 18.52
CA ALA A 56 10.87 12.24 18.80
C ALA A 56 10.79 13.64 19.46
N GLU A 57 9.76 14.43 19.11
CA GLU A 57 9.47 15.73 19.71
C GLU A 57 8.72 15.64 21.05
N GLY A 58 8.29 14.43 21.45
CA GLY A 58 7.56 14.18 22.69
C GLY A 58 6.10 14.63 22.66
N GLU A 59 5.52 14.79 21.47
CA GLU A 59 4.14 15.24 21.26
C GLU A 59 3.13 14.08 21.15
N THR A 60 3.56 12.83 21.33
CA THR A 60 2.69 11.64 21.30
C THR A 60 2.24 11.24 22.71
N ASN A 61 0.94 10.99 22.87
CA ASN A 61 0.38 10.43 24.10
C ASN A 61 -0.15 9.03 23.81
N PHE A 62 0.40 8.03 24.51
CA PHE A 62 -0.12 6.67 24.49
C PHE A 62 -1.22 6.56 25.54
N VAL A 63 -2.41 6.16 25.11
CA VAL A 63 -3.51 5.83 26.00
C VAL A 63 -3.61 4.33 26.18
N SER A 64 -3.92 3.90 27.40
CA SER A 64 -4.19 2.51 27.73
C SER A 64 -5.60 2.10 27.31
N PHE A 65 -5.82 0.79 27.18
CA PHE A 65 -7.15 0.26 26.84
C PHE A 65 -8.23 0.71 27.83
N ASP A 66 -7.89 0.77 29.12
CA ASP A 66 -8.82 1.19 30.17
C ASP A 66 -9.23 2.66 30.03
N GLU A 67 -8.31 3.54 29.62
CA GLU A 67 -8.57 4.97 29.37
C GLU A 67 -9.46 5.19 28.14
N ILE A 68 -9.29 4.39 27.08
CA ILE A 68 -10.17 4.43 25.89
C ILE A 68 -11.60 4.05 26.26
N LEU A 69 -11.78 3.13 27.22
CA LEU A 69 -13.09 2.62 27.61
C LEU A 69 -13.88 3.61 28.49
N GLU A 70 -13.20 4.55 29.16
CA GLU A 70 -13.82 5.62 29.95
C GLU A 70 -14.30 6.81 29.09
N GLU A 71 -13.77 7.00 27.88
CA GLU A 71 -14.14 8.10 26.96
C GLU A 71 -15.28 7.77 25.97
N LEU A 72 -15.81 6.54 25.99
CA LEU A 72 -16.92 6.04 25.14
C LEU A 72 -18.29 6.14 25.82
#